data_AF-A0A521T5F1-F1
#
_entry.id   AF-A0A521T5F1-F1
#
_cell.length_a   1.000
_cell.length_b   1.000
_cell.length_c   1.000
_cell.angle_alpha   90.00
_cell.angle_beta   90.00
_cell.angle_gamma   90.00
#
_symmetry.space_group_name_H-M   'P 1'
#
loop_
_entity.id
_entity.type
_entity.pdbx_description
1 polymer ?
#
loop_
_entity_poly.entity_id
_entity_poly.type
_entity_poly.pdbx_seq_one_letter_code
_entity_poly.pdbx_strand_id
1 'polypeptide(L)'
;MPAPDVRKESPYAELTKEEYRKRFYARFYDPAFDEVAGELEKVFEKAWDGYHVYRKSPRREPAGPGFAEPAYEVPSEWLRTRAAIHAAEMRQKDPASKSRILIVNGSTRSEHTCPGEISKTRRLAHAAQAAIEAIPNFEVDFLDISTLADEPLKEIYPCKACVSTAQPLCHWPCSCYPNHALGQSSDWMAEIYPRWSAAHGVMILCPVHWYQAPASLKLMIDRLVCADGGNPDFTSTHGKDPARAKQIELDGWDYPKHLAGRAFSVVTHGDAAGPENLRRMLTDWLTDIGMISAGPSATLDTWIGWYEPYATSHAALDEDKDLFIEVAQAAETLANLVTQIRTGKYQAPDAGLKAPREK
;
A
#
# COMPACT_ATOMS: atom_id res chain seq x y z
N MET A 1 -14.32 2.80 30.53
CA MET A 1 -15.63 2.10 30.35
C MET A 1 -15.32 0.65 29.97
N PRO A 2 -16.16 -0.34 30.30
CA PRO A 2 -15.89 -1.72 29.87
C PRO A 2 -15.93 -1.82 28.34
N ALA A 3 -15.02 -2.60 27.75
CA ALA A 3 -15.00 -2.81 26.32
C ALA A 3 -16.28 -3.53 25.83
N PRO A 4 -16.87 -3.08 24.70
CA PRO A 4 -18.07 -3.71 24.17
C PRO A 4 -17.78 -5.11 23.63
N ASP A 5 -18.75 -6.02 23.77
CA ASP A 5 -18.63 -7.41 23.33
C ASP A 5 -18.23 -7.57 21.85
N VAL A 6 -17.49 -8.65 21.56
CA VAL A 6 -17.15 -9.05 20.19
C VAL A 6 -18.38 -9.66 19.53
N ARG A 7 -18.80 -9.11 18.38
CA ARG A 7 -19.96 -9.60 17.63
C ARG A 7 -19.56 -10.79 16.75
N LYS A 8 -20.34 -11.86 16.81
CA LYS A 8 -20.23 -13.08 15.99
C LYS A 8 -21.63 -13.54 15.63
N GLU A 9 -21.82 -14.03 14.41
CA GLU A 9 -23.11 -14.54 13.93
C GLU A 9 -23.07 -16.04 13.69
N SER A 10 -22.19 -16.48 12.79
CA SER A 10 -22.07 -17.88 12.39
C SER A 10 -20.66 -18.43 12.66
N PRO A 11 -20.52 -19.73 12.97
CA PRO A 11 -19.22 -20.39 12.97
C PRO A 11 -18.65 -20.42 11.55
N TYR A 12 -17.32 -20.46 11.44
CA TYR A 12 -16.66 -20.65 10.16
C TYR A 12 -16.99 -22.04 9.61
N ALA A 13 -17.50 -22.11 8.38
CA ALA A 13 -17.63 -23.36 7.63
C ALA A 13 -16.37 -23.58 6.81
N GLU A 14 -15.54 -24.54 7.24
CA GLU A 14 -14.38 -24.98 6.47
C GLU A 14 -14.80 -25.61 5.13
N LEU A 15 -14.00 -25.40 4.09
CA LEU A 15 -14.15 -26.13 2.84
C LEU A 15 -13.97 -27.62 3.11
N THR A 16 -14.76 -28.43 2.44
CA THR A 16 -14.48 -29.87 2.36
C THR A 16 -13.15 -30.11 1.63
N LYS A 17 -12.52 -31.25 1.90
CA LYS A 17 -11.28 -31.65 1.22
C LYS A 17 -11.43 -31.68 -0.31
N GLU A 18 -12.61 -32.10 -0.80
CA GLU A 18 -12.94 -32.14 -2.22
C GLU A 18 -13.04 -30.72 -2.85
N GLU A 19 -13.69 -29.78 -2.17
CA GLU A 19 -13.77 -28.39 -2.63
C GLU A 19 -12.40 -27.71 -2.65
N TYR A 20 -11.59 -27.93 -1.61
CA TYR A 20 -10.22 -27.43 -1.57
C TYR A 20 -9.38 -28.04 -2.70
N ARG A 21 -9.51 -29.36 -2.92
CA ARG A 21 -8.84 -30.09 -4.02
C ARG A 21 -9.14 -29.47 -5.37
N LYS A 22 -10.41 -29.22 -5.66
CA LYS A 22 -10.83 -28.59 -6.93
C LYS A 22 -10.12 -27.24 -7.14
N ARG A 23 -10.00 -26.42 -6.09
CA ARG A 23 -9.32 -25.10 -6.17
C ARG A 23 -7.80 -25.25 -6.31
N PHE A 24 -7.19 -26.20 -5.61
CA PHE A 24 -5.76 -26.46 -5.67
C PHE A 24 -5.34 -26.90 -7.08
N TYR A 25 -6.02 -27.91 -7.64
CA TYR A 25 -5.68 -28.47 -8.95
C TYR A 25 -6.01 -27.55 -10.14
N ALA A 26 -6.82 -26.51 -9.95
CA ALA A 26 -7.15 -25.55 -11.01
C ALA A 26 -5.92 -24.84 -11.60
N ARG A 27 -4.81 -24.72 -10.84
CA ARG A 27 -3.54 -24.13 -11.30
C ARG A 27 -2.67 -25.10 -12.11
N PHE A 28 -3.02 -26.39 -12.11
CA PHE A 28 -2.24 -27.47 -12.70
C PHE A 28 -3.04 -28.17 -13.82
N TYR A 29 -3.81 -27.40 -14.59
CA TYR A 29 -4.68 -27.93 -15.65
C TYR A 29 -3.93 -28.38 -16.91
N ASP A 30 -2.72 -27.86 -17.13
CA ASP A 30 -1.90 -28.23 -18.29
C ASP A 30 -1.55 -29.73 -18.26
N PRO A 31 -1.75 -30.49 -19.36
CA PRO A 31 -1.42 -31.92 -19.42
C PRO A 31 0.03 -32.27 -19.05
N ALA A 32 0.97 -31.31 -19.13
CA ALA A 32 2.34 -31.50 -18.65
C ALA A 32 2.41 -31.91 -17.16
N PHE A 33 1.40 -31.58 -16.36
CA PHE A 33 1.34 -31.98 -14.95
C PHE A 33 0.90 -33.43 -14.74
N ASP A 34 0.37 -34.13 -15.76
CA ASP A 34 -0.03 -35.54 -15.65
C ASP A 34 1.17 -36.44 -15.36
N GLU A 35 2.35 -36.10 -15.89
CA GLU A 35 3.62 -36.82 -15.67
C GLU A 35 4.07 -36.78 -14.20
N VAL A 36 3.60 -35.79 -13.41
CA VAL A 36 3.96 -35.58 -12.00
C VAL A 36 2.75 -35.60 -11.07
N ALA A 37 1.64 -36.23 -11.49
CA ALA A 37 0.39 -36.25 -10.74
C ALA A 37 0.56 -36.84 -9.33
N GLY A 38 1.41 -37.87 -9.18
CA GLY A 38 1.70 -38.51 -7.89
C GLY A 38 2.46 -37.60 -6.91
N GLU A 39 3.37 -36.76 -7.42
CA GLU A 39 4.07 -35.74 -6.65
C GLU A 39 3.12 -34.61 -6.26
N LEU A 40 2.27 -34.15 -7.18
CA LEU A 40 1.26 -33.14 -6.90
C LEU A 40 0.27 -33.59 -5.82
N GLU A 41 -0.10 -34.87 -5.79
CA GLU A 41 -0.91 -35.44 -4.71
C GLU A 41 -0.26 -35.27 -3.34
N LYS A 42 1.05 -35.54 -3.24
CA LYS A 42 1.80 -35.37 -1.98
C LYS A 42 1.82 -33.91 -1.54
N VAL A 43 1.94 -32.96 -2.48
CA VAL A 43 1.87 -31.52 -2.19
C VAL A 43 0.47 -31.11 -1.75
N PHE A 44 -0.57 -31.58 -2.45
CA PHE A 44 -1.97 -31.34 -2.13
C PHE A 44 -2.29 -31.77 -0.69
N GLU A 45 -1.87 -32.97 -0.27
CA GLU A 45 -2.12 -33.46 1.09
C GLU A 45 -1.51 -32.53 2.17
N LYS A 46 -0.34 -31.94 1.90
CA LYS A 46 0.29 -30.97 2.80
C LYS A 46 -0.39 -29.61 2.77
N ALA A 47 -0.85 -29.16 1.60
CA ALA A 47 -1.61 -27.92 1.45
C ALA A 47 -2.96 -28.00 2.18
N TRP A 48 -3.67 -29.13 2.02
CA TRP A 48 -4.91 -29.44 2.73
C TRP A 48 -4.70 -29.45 4.24
N ASP A 49 -3.70 -30.18 4.75
CA ASP A 49 -3.36 -30.19 6.17
C ASP A 49 -3.02 -28.78 6.71
N GLY A 50 -2.34 -27.95 5.89
CA GLY A 50 -2.06 -26.55 6.23
C GLY A 50 -3.29 -25.68 6.37
N TYR A 51 -4.27 -25.87 5.48
CA TYR A 51 -5.55 -25.19 5.53
C TYR A 51 -6.42 -25.67 6.71
N HIS A 52 -6.57 -26.98 6.87
CA HIS A 52 -7.44 -27.59 7.88
C HIS A 52 -6.95 -27.34 9.31
N VAL A 53 -5.64 -27.44 9.57
CA VAL A 53 -5.05 -27.07 10.88
C VAL A 53 -4.95 -25.53 11.04
N TYR A 54 -5.25 -24.77 9.98
CA TYR A 54 -5.17 -23.32 9.93
C TYR A 54 -3.80 -22.75 10.33
N ARG A 55 -2.73 -23.22 9.66
CA ARG A 55 -1.37 -22.70 9.89
C ARG A 55 -1.15 -21.36 9.17
N LYS A 56 -1.76 -20.30 9.69
CA LYS A 56 -1.65 -18.93 9.14
C LYS A 56 -0.19 -18.46 9.04
N SER A 57 0.57 -18.62 10.12
CA SER A 57 1.96 -18.15 10.25
C SER A 57 2.81 -19.27 10.85
N PRO A 58 3.33 -20.19 10.02
CA PRO A 58 3.91 -21.45 10.48
C PRO A 58 5.30 -21.29 11.11
N ARG A 59 5.98 -20.17 10.90
CA ARG A 59 7.30 -19.85 11.47
C ARG A 59 7.17 -18.68 12.44
N ARG A 60 7.58 -18.89 13.69
CA ARG A 60 7.49 -17.92 14.77
C ARG A 60 8.79 -17.91 15.56
N GLU A 61 9.05 -16.79 16.20
CA GLU A 61 10.16 -16.58 17.13
C GLU A 61 9.75 -15.57 18.21
N PRO A 62 10.44 -15.53 19.37
CA PRO A 62 10.14 -14.55 20.41
C PRO A 62 10.21 -13.11 19.90
N ALA A 63 9.26 -12.26 20.30
CA ALA A 63 9.18 -10.86 19.89
C ALA A 63 10.46 -10.07 20.20
N GLY A 64 11.06 -10.33 21.36
CA GLY A 64 12.26 -9.67 21.84
C GLY A 64 12.01 -8.35 22.58
N PRO A 65 13.07 -7.65 22.99
CA PRO A 65 12.96 -6.40 23.76
C PRO A 65 12.21 -5.29 23.01
N GLY A 66 11.46 -4.46 23.73
CA GLY A 66 10.70 -3.34 23.18
C GLY A 66 9.25 -3.67 22.78
N PHE A 67 8.84 -4.94 22.91
CA PHE A 67 7.44 -5.36 22.88
C PHE A 67 6.86 -5.44 24.30
N ALA A 68 5.54 -5.27 24.45
CA ALA A 68 4.84 -5.44 25.71
C ALA A 68 5.06 -6.84 26.32
N GLU A 69 5.15 -7.87 25.47
CA GLU A 69 5.46 -9.24 25.90
C GLU A 69 6.65 -9.81 25.10
N PRO A 70 7.90 -9.60 25.55
CA PRO A 70 9.11 -9.99 24.80
C PRO A 70 9.22 -11.49 24.49
N ALA A 71 8.67 -12.35 25.34
CA ALA A 71 8.69 -13.81 25.17
C ALA A 71 7.53 -14.33 24.30
N TYR A 72 6.60 -13.47 23.86
CA TYR A 72 5.49 -13.90 23.01
C TYR A 72 6.01 -14.28 21.63
N GLU A 73 5.58 -15.43 21.11
CA GLU A 73 5.97 -15.94 19.80
C GLU A 73 5.27 -15.12 18.69
N VAL A 74 6.03 -14.45 17.84
CA VAL A 74 5.54 -13.59 16.75
C VAL A 74 5.91 -14.20 15.40
N PRO A 75 5.09 -14.07 14.35
CA PRO A 75 5.48 -14.51 13.01
C PRO A 75 6.82 -13.89 12.56
N SER A 76 7.80 -14.73 12.22
CA SER A 76 9.15 -14.26 11.82
C SER A 76 9.10 -13.37 10.57
N GLU A 77 8.16 -13.63 9.65
CA GLU A 77 7.91 -12.76 8.48
C GLU A 77 7.45 -11.35 8.88
N TRP A 78 6.62 -11.23 9.91
CA TRP A 78 6.15 -9.95 10.40
C TRP A 78 7.29 -9.17 11.07
N LEU A 79 8.12 -9.84 11.88
CA LEU A 79 9.30 -9.22 12.49
C LEU A 79 10.30 -8.72 11.44
N ARG A 80 10.55 -9.49 10.38
CA ARG A 80 11.40 -9.06 9.25
C ARG A 80 10.85 -7.82 8.54
N THR A 81 9.56 -7.80 8.22
CA THR A 81 8.93 -6.62 7.59
C THR A 81 8.99 -5.41 8.51
N ARG A 82 8.72 -5.58 9.81
CA ARG A 82 8.84 -4.51 10.81
C ARG A 82 10.27 -3.97 10.86
N ALA A 83 11.28 -4.84 10.90
CA ALA A 83 12.68 -4.43 10.90
C ALA A 83 13.06 -3.65 9.64
N ALA A 84 12.55 -4.05 8.47
CA ALA A 84 12.78 -3.33 7.21
C ALA A 84 12.14 -1.93 7.21
N ILE A 85 10.94 -1.77 7.79
CA ILE A 85 10.30 -0.47 7.98
C ILE A 85 11.13 0.42 8.91
N HIS A 86 11.56 -0.10 10.07
CA HIS A 86 12.40 0.68 11.00
C HIS A 86 13.72 1.11 10.36
N ALA A 87 14.37 0.23 9.59
CA ALA A 87 15.58 0.57 8.85
C ALA A 87 15.34 1.67 7.81
N ALA A 88 14.23 1.60 7.08
CA ALA A 88 13.81 2.62 6.12
C ALA A 88 13.53 3.97 6.79
N GLU A 89 12.83 3.95 7.92
CA GLU A 89 12.50 5.15 8.70
C GLU A 89 13.76 5.81 9.27
N MET A 90 14.69 5.02 9.84
CA MET A 90 15.97 5.54 10.33
C MET A 90 16.76 6.24 9.21
N ARG A 91 16.82 5.62 8.03
CA ARG A 91 17.47 6.22 6.87
C ARG A 91 16.78 7.50 6.41
N GLN A 92 15.45 7.54 6.46
CA GLN A 92 14.68 8.71 6.08
C GLN A 92 14.85 9.88 7.08
N LYS A 93 14.97 9.58 8.37
CA LYS A 93 15.19 10.59 9.42
C LYS A 93 16.63 11.09 9.50
N ASP A 94 17.57 10.42 8.84
CA ASP A 94 18.96 10.87 8.77
C ASP A 94 19.09 12.19 7.97
N PRO A 95 19.54 13.30 8.59
CA PRO A 95 19.75 14.57 7.88
C PRO A 95 20.80 14.48 6.77
N ALA A 96 21.74 13.52 6.85
CA ALA A 96 22.77 13.32 5.85
C ALA A 96 22.30 12.45 4.65
N SER A 97 21.15 11.80 4.75
CA SER A 97 20.60 11.04 3.64
C SER A 97 20.19 11.95 2.48
N LYS A 98 20.18 11.39 1.28
CA LYS A 98 19.46 12.03 0.16
C LYS A 98 17.97 12.13 0.49
N SER A 99 17.33 13.16 -0.03
CA SER A 99 15.87 13.26 -0.07
C SER A 99 15.34 12.22 -1.06
N ARG A 100 14.31 11.47 -0.68
CA ARG A 100 13.77 10.36 -1.47
C ARG A 100 12.33 10.65 -1.84
N ILE A 101 12.00 10.61 -3.13
CA ILE A 101 10.64 10.68 -3.63
C ILE A 101 10.20 9.30 -4.11
N LEU A 102 9.09 8.80 -3.57
CA LEU A 102 8.42 7.61 -4.08
C LEU A 102 7.43 8.03 -5.17
N ILE A 103 7.69 7.65 -6.41
CA ILE A 103 6.76 7.85 -7.53
C ILE A 103 5.95 6.58 -7.72
N VAL A 104 4.64 6.67 -7.58
CA VAL A 104 3.71 5.56 -7.76
C VAL A 104 3.04 5.69 -9.12
N ASN A 105 3.35 4.78 -10.05
CA ASN A 105 2.55 4.59 -11.26
C ASN A 105 1.29 3.80 -10.86
N GLY A 106 0.15 4.48 -10.76
CA GLY A 106 -1.13 3.89 -10.41
C GLY A 106 -1.82 3.11 -11.53
N SER A 107 -1.26 3.08 -12.74
CA SER A 107 -1.84 2.29 -13.83
C SER A 107 -1.55 0.80 -13.66
N THR A 108 -2.55 -0.02 -13.99
CA THR A 108 -2.38 -1.48 -14.12
C THR A 108 -1.94 -1.88 -15.53
N ARG A 109 -1.96 -0.95 -16.49
CA ARG A 109 -1.65 -1.24 -17.90
C ARG A 109 -0.14 -1.34 -18.10
N SER A 110 0.24 -2.31 -18.91
CA SER A 110 1.59 -2.57 -19.36
C SER A 110 1.57 -3.07 -20.80
N GLU A 111 2.65 -2.82 -21.53
CA GLU A 111 2.89 -3.36 -22.86
C GLU A 111 3.16 -4.88 -22.88
N HIS A 112 3.46 -5.48 -21.73
CA HIS A 112 3.84 -6.89 -21.63
C HIS A 112 2.66 -7.85 -21.47
N THR A 113 1.44 -7.34 -21.33
CA THR A 113 0.21 -8.12 -21.12
C THR A 113 -0.90 -7.72 -22.10
N CYS A 114 -2.16 -8.01 -21.79
CA CYS A 114 -3.32 -7.82 -22.69
C CYS A 114 -3.43 -6.44 -23.35
N PRO A 115 -3.06 -5.30 -22.72
CA PRO A 115 -3.16 -4.01 -23.37
C PRO A 115 -2.16 -3.79 -24.53
N GLY A 116 -1.03 -4.51 -24.55
CA GLY A 116 -0.02 -4.43 -25.63
C GLY A 116 0.64 -3.07 -25.85
N GLU A 117 0.40 -2.08 -24.96
CA GLU A 117 0.92 -0.73 -25.06
C GLU A 117 1.20 -0.16 -23.66
N ILE A 118 2.27 0.62 -23.55
CA ILE A 118 2.64 1.35 -22.33
C ILE A 118 1.47 2.24 -21.87
N SER A 119 1.32 2.45 -20.57
CA SER A 119 0.28 3.37 -20.09
C SER A 119 0.69 4.85 -20.22
N LYS A 120 -0.29 5.72 -20.52
CA LYS A 120 -0.13 7.19 -20.43
C LYS A 120 0.42 7.62 -19.06
N THR A 121 -0.08 6.98 -17.99
CA THR A 121 0.41 7.22 -16.62
C THR A 121 1.89 6.93 -16.46
N ARG A 122 2.40 5.81 -16.99
CA ARG A 122 3.82 5.46 -16.92
C ARG A 122 4.68 6.45 -17.70
N ARG A 123 4.22 6.90 -18.87
CA ARG A 123 4.88 7.97 -19.65
C ARG A 123 5.01 9.27 -18.84
N LEU A 124 3.93 9.71 -18.19
CA LEU A 124 3.95 10.88 -17.30
C LEU A 124 4.84 10.66 -16.07
N ALA A 125 4.81 9.45 -15.49
CA ALA A 125 5.62 9.12 -14.32
C ALA A 125 7.13 9.13 -14.62
N HIS A 126 7.53 8.71 -15.84
CA HIS A 126 8.92 8.85 -16.29
C HIS A 126 9.35 10.33 -16.42
N ALA A 127 8.45 11.22 -16.85
CA ALA A 127 8.76 12.65 -16.90
C ALA A 127 8.92 13.25 -15.50
N ALA A 128 8.06 12.87 -14.55
CA ALA A 128 8.22 13.23 -13.14
C ALA A 128 9.54 12.68 -12.55
N GLN A 129 9.89 11.44 -12.86
CA GLN A 129 11.16 10.83 -12.44
C GLN A 129 12.35 11.64 -12.94
N ALA A 130 12.39 11.96 -14.24
CA ALA A 130 13.46 12.76 -14.83
C ALA A 130 13.58 14.15 -14.17
N ALA A 131 12.45 14.79 -13.86
CA ALA A 131 12.44 16.08 -13.17
C ALA A 131 13.06 16.00 -11.76
N ILE A 132 12.74 14.97 -10.98
CA ILE A 132 13.32 14.78 -9.64
C ILE A 132 14.81 14.40 -9.70
N GLU A 133 15.20 13.52 -10.62
CA GLU A 133 16.60 13.08 -10.77
C GLU A 133 17.53 14.23 -11.18
N ALA A 134 17.00 15.27 -11.83
CA ALA A 134 17.74 16.48 -12.14
C ALA A 134 18.03 17.37 -10.91
N ILE A 135 17.33 17.15 -9.79
CA ILE A 135 17.50 17.93 -8.56
C ILE A 135 18.65 17.34 -7.71
N PRO A 136 19.69 18.13 -7.38
CA PRO A 136 20.77 17.64 -6.54
C PRO A 136 20.29 17.12 -5.18
N ASN A 137 20.92 16.05 -4.69
CA ASN A 137 20.62 15.41 -3.41
C ASN A 137 19.23 14.76 -3.29
N PHE A 138 18.52 14.60 -4.42
CA PHE A 138 17.34 13.76 -4.49
C PHE A 138 17.65 12.37 -5.06
N GLU A 139 16.85 11.39 -4.67
CA GLU A 139 16.77 10.06 -5.27
C GLU A 139 15.29 9.69 -5.50
N VAL A 140 15.05 8.93 -6.57
CA VAL A 140 13.71 8.44 -6.92
C VAL A 140 13.59 6.96 -6.58
N ASP A 141 12.44 6.60 -6.02
CA ASP A 141 11.98 5.23 -5.91
C ASP A 141 10.73 5.05 -6.77
N PHE A 142 10.81 4.24 -7.83
CA PHE A 142 9.71 4.06 -8.78
C PHE A 142 8.88 2.82 -8.46
N LEU A 143 7.67 3.00 -7.93
CA LEU A 143 6.73 1.93 -7.58
C LEU A 143 5.72 1.73 -8.70
N ASP A 144 5.94 0.67 -9.49
CA ASP A 144 5.10 0.34 -10.64
C ASP A 144 4.00 -0.67 -10.30
N ILE A 145 2.75 -0.20 -10.20
CA ILE A 145 1.60 -1.06 -9.90
C ILE A 145 1.26 -1.98 -11.08
N SER A 146 1.71 -1.69 -12.30
CA SER A 146 1.45 -2.57 -13.47
C SER A 146 2.07 -3.94 -13.31
N THR A 147 3.11 -4.08 -12.46
CA THR A 147 3.74 -5.36 -12.16
C THR A 147 2.79 -6.38 -11.55
N LEU A 148 1.67 -5.96 -10.96
CA LEU A 148 0.59 -6.86 -10.52
C LEU A 148 -0.12 -7.57 -11.67
N ALA A 149 -0.12 -6.99 -12.87
CA ALA A 149 -0.65 -7.63 -14.07
C ALA A 149 0.43 -8.45 -14.79
N ASP A 150 1.69 -8.02 -14.72
CA ASP A 150 2.78 -8.58 -15.51
C ASP A 150 3.50 -9.75 -14.84
N GLU A 151 3.67 -9.72 -13.51
CA GLU A 151 4.47 -10.69 -12.77
C GLU A 151 3.59 -11.79 -12.18
N PRO A 152 3.78 -13.07 -12.55
CA PRO A 152 2.99 -14.16 -12.00
C PRO A 152 3.23 -14.30 -10.50
N LEU A 153 2.17 -14.57 -9.74
CA LEU A 153 2.21 -14.77 -8.29
C LEU A 153 2.71 -13.54 -7.50
N LYS A 154 2.54 -12.34 -8.04
CA LYS A 154 2.70 -11.09 -7.31
C LYS A 154 1.32 -10.49 -7.04
N GLU A 155 0.89 -10.49 -5.78
CA GLU A 155 -0.48 -10.10 -5.44
C GLU A 155 -0.48 -9.09 -4.29
N ILE A 156 -1.41 -8.15 -4.30
CA ILE A 156 -1.81 -7.43 -3.08
C ILE A 156 -3.18 -7.96 -2.69
N TYR A 157 -3.26 -8.70 -1.58
CA TYR A 157 -4.54 -9.19 -1.13
C TYR A 157 -5.39 -8.07 -0.51
N PRO A 158 -6.73 -8.10 -0.65
CA PRO A 158 -7.61 -7.07 -0.10
C PRO A 158 -7.45 -6.85 1.40
N CYS A 159 -7.63 -5.61 1.86
CA CYS A 159 -7.62 -5.36 3.30
C CYS A 159 -8.79 -6.07 4.00
N LYS A 160 -8.53 -6.66 5.18
CA LYS A 160 -9.57 -7.31 6.00
C LYS A 160 -10.31 -6.33 6.93
N ALA A 161 -10.06 -5.02 6.79
CA ALA A 161 -10.68 -3.95 7.54
C ALA A 161 -10.67 -4.14 9.08
N CYS A 162 -9.59 -4.70 9.64
CA CYS A 162 -9.49 -4.95 11.09
C CYS A 162 -9.69 -3.68 11.93
N VAL A 163 -9.32 -2.53 11.37
CA VAL A 163 -9.50 -1.19 11.96
C VAL A 163 -10.96 -0.91 12.29
N SER A 164 -11.90 -1.43 11.51
CA SER A 164 -13.34 -1.26 11.76
C SER A 164 -13.84 -2.01 12.99
N THR A 165 -13.01 -2.89 13.59
CA THR A 165 -13.29 -3.52 14.89
C THR A 165 -12.75 -2.70 16.05
N ALA A 166 -11.50 -2.27 15.93
CA ALA A 166 -10.79 -1.34 16.82
C ALA A 166 -9.48 -0.94 16.13
N GLN A 167 -9.03 0.31 16.23
CA GLN A 167 -7.80 0.75 15.56
C GLN A 167 -6.57 -0.11 15.93
N PRO A 168 -6.32 -0.46 17.21
CA PRO A 168 -5.16 -1.26 17.61
C PRO A 168 -5.19 -2.72 17.11
N LEU A 169 -6.34 -3.19 16.60
CA LEU A 169 -6.42 -4.53 16.00
C LEU A 169 -5.67 -4.58 14.67
N CYS A 170 -5.60 -3.46 13.95
CA CYS A 170 -4.74 -3.33 12.78
C CYS A 170 -3.29 -3.14 13.26
N HIS A 171 -2.33 -3.92 12.77
CA HIS A 171 -0.92 -3.74 13.17
C HIS A 171 -0.15 -2.95 12.11
N TRP A 172 0.95 -2.32 12.51
CA TRP A 172 1.94 -1.72 11.63
C TRP A 172 3.28 -2.48 11.76
N PRO A 173 3.72 -3.24 10.73
CA PRO A 173 3.02 -3.53 9.47
C PRO A 173 1.79 -4.43 9.67
N CYS A 174 0.92 -4.52 8.67
CA CYS A 174 -0.28 -5.34 8.77
C CYS A 174 0.03 -6.84 8.94
N SER A 175 -0.36 -7.42 10.09
CA SER A 175 -0.14 -8.85 10.38
C SER A 175 -1.24 -9.80 9.86
N CYS A 176 -2.13 -9.33 8.98
CA CYS A 176 -3.13 -10.20 8.34
C CYS A 176 -2.50 -11.13 7.30
N TYR A 177 -1.29 -10.82 6.85
CA TYR A 177 -0.58 -11.44 5.74
C TYR A 177 0.91 -11.63 6.08
N PRO A 178 1.60 -12.59 5.43
CA PRO A 178 0.99 -13.64 4.61
C PRO A 178 0.10 -14.56 5.46
N ASN A 179 -0.94 -15.11 4.83
CA ASN A 179 -1.76 -16.16 5.44
C ASN A 179 -1.54 -17.46 4.65
N HIS A 180 -0.60 -18.26 5.13
CA HIS A 180 -0.18 -19.49 4.46
C HIS A 180 -1.30 -20.54 4.40
N ALA A 181 -2.19 -20.58 5.39
CA ALA A 181 -3.36 -21.46 5.37
C ALA A 181 -4.33 -21.14 4.23
N LEU A 182 -4.39 -19.88 3.79
CA LEU A 182 -5.27 -19.42 2.71
C LEU A 182 -4.54 -19.25 1.37
N GLY A 183 -3.28 -19.71 1.26
CA GLY A 183 -2.48 -19.55 0.04
C GLY A 183 -2.10 -18.09 -0.26
N GLN A 184 -2.09 -17.22 0.75
CA GLN A 184 -1.81 -15.78 0.60
C GLN A 184 -0.33 -15.45 0.83
N SER A 185 0.57 -16.30 0.32
CA SER A 185 2.03 -16.18 0.52
C SER A 185 2.70 -15.20 -0.43
N SER A 186 2.04 -14.87 -1.55
CA SER A 186 2.49 -13.95 -2.61
C SER A 186 2.21 -12.47 -2.31
N ASP A 187 1.88 -12.11 -1.06
CA ASP A 187 1.50 -10.75 -0.70
C ASP A 187 2.69 -9.78 -0.83
N TRP A 188 2.55 -8.79 -1.73
CA TRP A 188 3.62 -7.86 -2.07
C TRP A 188 3.77 -6.69 -1.07
N MET A 189 2.80 -6.49 -0.17
CA MET A 189 2.83 -5.33 0.73
C MET A 189 4.04 -5.29 1.67
N ALA A 190 4.62 -6.44 2.01
CA ALA A 190 5.83 -6.51 2.84
C ALA A 190 7.02 -5.76 2.23
N GLU A 191 7.09 -5.66 0.90
CA GLU A 191 8.09 -4.88 0.18
C GLU A 191 7.68 -3.40 0.00
N ILE A 192 6.37 -3.13 -0.04
CA ILE A 192 5.84 -1.78 -0.24
C ILE A 192 5.96 -0.94 1.04
N TYR A 193 5.67 -1.48 2.23
CA TYR A 193 5.69 -0.68 3.46
C TYR A 193 7.05 0.01 3.72
N PRO A 194 8.22 -0.67 3.60
CA PRO A 194 9.51 -0.02 3.75
C PRO A 194 9.76 1.10 2.74
N ARG A 195 9.24 0.96 1.51
CA ARG A 195 9.40 2.00 0.45
C ARG A 195 8.66 3.28 0.80
N TRP A 196 7.42 3.16 1.30
CA TRP A 196 6.66 4.28 1.84
C TRP A 196 7.34 4.91 3.06
N SER A 197 7.87 4.09 3.97
CA SER A 197 8.60 4.56 5.15
C SER A 197 9.93 5.26 4.81
N ALA A 198 10.60 4.87 3.72
CA ALA A 198 11.81 5.53 3.25
C ALA A 198 11.55 6.89 2.57
N ALA A 199 10.32 7.14 2.11
CA ALA A 199 9.99 8.26 1.23
C ALA A 199 9.77 9.58 1.99
N HIS A 200 10.51 10.62 1.65
CA HIS A 200 10.29 11.96 2.21
C HIS A 200 9.09 12.66 1.58
N GLY A 201 8.84 12.35 0.31
CA GLY A 201 7.64 12.74 -0.41
C GLY A 201 7.12 11.59 -1.27
N VAL A 202 5.81 11.55 -1.49
CA VAL A 202 5.16 10.57 -2.37
C VAL A 202 4.42 11.28 -3.49
N MET A 203 4.67 10.89 -4.74
CA MET A 203 3.93 11.36 -5.90
C MET A 203 3.09 10.21 -6.46
N ILE A 204 1.78 10.38 -6.57
CA ILE A 204 0.88 9.39 -7.18
C ILE A 204 0.41 9.91 -8.53
N LEU A 205 0.72 9.18 -9.59
CA LEU A 205 0.13 9.41 -10.91
C LEU A 205 -0.91 8.32 -11.17
N CYS A 206 -2.16 8.69 -11.44
CA CYS A 206 -3.26 7.72 -11.49
C CYS A 206 -4.22 7.97 -12.65
N PRO A 207 -4.50 6.96 -13.50
CA PRO A 207 -5.62 7.05 -14.43
C PRO A 207 -6.95 6.85 -13.69
N VAL A 208 -8.06 7.33 -14.25
CA VAL A 208 -9.40 7.04 -13.75
C VAL A 208 -9.92 5.70 -14.28
N HIS A 209 -10.41 4.85 -13.39
CA HIS A 209 -11.21 3.67 -13.71
C HIS A 209 -12.61 3.86 -13.11
N TRP A 210 -13.63 4.12 -13.94
CA TRP A 210 -15.02 4.30 -13.48
C TRP A 210 -15.17 5.26 -12.28
N TYR A 211 -14.69 6.50 -12.42
CA TYR A 211 -14.69 7.53 -11.37
C TYR A 211 -13.89 7.18 -10.10
N GLN A 212 -13.02 6.18 -10.15
CA GLN A 212 -12.27 5.65 -9.01
C GLN A 212 -10.82 5.32 -9.37
N ALA A 213 -10.02 5.05 -8.33
CA ALA A 213 -8.67 4.50 -8.49
C ALA A 213 -8.76 3.11 -9.14
N PRO A 214 -7.78 2.72 -9.99
CA PRO A 214 -7.66 1.35 -10.46
C PRO A 214 -7.64 0.37 -9.29
N ALA A 215 -8.33 -0.76 -9.43
CA ALA A 215 -8.48 -1.74 -8.35
C ALA A 215 -7.12 -2.18 -7.78
N SER A 216 -6.11 -2.32 -8.62
CA SER A 216 -4.71 -2.63 -8.25
C SER A 216 -4.09 -1.59 -7.32
N LEU A 217 -4.21 -0.29 -7.65
CA LEU A 217 -3.77 0.79 -6.78
C LEU A 217 -4.61 0.81 -5.50
N LYS A 218 -5.93 0.66 -5.62
CA LYS A 218 -6.86 0.67 -4.50
C LYS A 218 -6.55 -0.44 -3.47
N LEU A 219 -6.09 -1.61 -3.91
CA LEU A 219 -5.61 -2.67 -3.03
C LEU A 219 -4.45 -2.19 -2.14
N MET A 220 -3.47 -1.48 -2.71
CA MET A 220 -2.37 -0.89 -1.93
C MET A 220 -2.89 0.18 -0.96
N ILE A 221 -3.74 1.09 -1.43
CA ILE A 221 -4.37 2.15 -0.63
C ILE A 221 -5.06 1.55 0.61
N ASP A 222 -5.92 0.55 0.40
CA ASP A 222 -6.68 -0.09 1.47
C ASP A 222 -5.80 -0.83 2.47
N ARG A 223 -4.63 -1.30 2.03
CA ARG A 223 -3.67 -2.00 2.88
C ARG A 223 -2.80 -1.02 3.67
N LEU A 224 -2.63 0.20 3.18
CA LEU A 224 -1.97 1.31 3.90
C LEU A 224 -2.84 1.93 4.99
N VAL A 225 -4.08 1.48 5.21
CA VAL A 225 -4.88 1.89 6.38
C VAL A 225 -4.16 1.64 7.71
N CYS A 226 -3.26 0.64 7.76
CA CYS A 226 -2.42 0.41 8.94
C CYS A 226 -1.41 1.52 9.23
N ALA A 227 -1.10 2.37 8.25
CA ALA A 227 -0.22 3.53 8.42
C ALA A 227 -0.91 4.68 9.19
N ASP A 228 -2.25 4.72 9.21
CA ASP A 228 -3.02 5.79 9.88
C ASP A 228 -2.93 5.69 11.41
N GLY A 229 -3.15 4.50 11.97
CA GLY A 229 -3.01 4.30 13.41
C GLY A 229 -2.81 2.86 13.81
N GLY A 230 -2.25 2.03 12.93
CA GLY A 230 -2.00 0.63 13.22
C GLY A 230 -1.04 0.46 14.40
N ASN A 231 -1.26 -0.58 15.18
CA ASN A 231 -0.49 -0.93 16.36
C ASN A 231 0.91 -1.48 16.00
N PRO A 232 2.01 -0.83 16.40
CA PRO A 232 3.37 -1.30 16.12
C PRO A 232 3.80 -2.48 17.01
N ASP A 233 2.99 -2.86 18.00
CA ASP A 233 3.22 -3.93 18.95
C ASP A 233 2.19 -5.06 18.76
N PHE A 234 2.59 -6.09 18.00
CA PHE A 234 1.80 -7.31 17.79
C PHE A 234 1.44 -8.07 19.06
N THR A 235 2.25 -7.93 20.12
CA THR A 235 2.11 -8.67 21.36
C THR A 235 1.04 -8.07 22.26
N SER A 236 0.83 -6.74 22.22
CA SER A 236 -0.18 -6.08 23.06
C SER A 236 -1.61 -6.63 22.86
N THR A 237 -1.93 -7.09 21.65
CA THR A 237 -3.22 -7.68 21.25
C THR A 237 -3.18 -9.20 21.13
N HIS A 238 -2.07 -9.86 21.54
CA HIS A 238 -1.85 -11.30 21.35
C HIS A 238 -2.09 -11.76 19.90
N GLY A 239 -1.66 -10.95 18.93
CA GLY A 239 -2.06 -11.11 17.54
C GLY A 239 -3.40 -10.44 17.27
N LYS A 240 -4.40 -11.17 16.77
CA LYS A 240 -5.68 -10.54 16.34
C LYS A 240 -6.81 -10.78 17.35
N ASP A 241 -6.58 -10.48 18.64
CA ASP A 241 -7.64 -10.51 19.66
C ASP A 241 -8.47 -9.20 19.64
N PRO A 242 -9.75 -9.27 19.22
CA PRO A 242 -10.61 -8.09 19.15
C PRO A 242 -10.94 -7.48 20.51
N ALA A 243 -11.06 -8.28 21.57
CA ALA A 243 -11.46 -7.77 22.89
C ALA A 243 -10.33 -6.95 23.51
N ARG A 244 -9.08 -7.43 23.39
CA ARG A 244 -7.90 -6.68 23.81
C ARG A 244 -7.71 -5.40 23.01
N ALA A 245 -7.85 -5.46 21.68
CA ALA A 245 -7.72 -4.29 20.84
C ALA A 245 -8.73 -3.18 21.19
N LYS A 246 -9.98 -3.54 21.47
CA LYS A 246 -11.01 -2.60 21.95
C LYS A 246 -10.65 -2.00 23.30
N GLN A 247 -10.11 -2.80 24.22
CA GLN A 247 -9.70 -2.29 25.52
C GLN A 247 -8.56 -1.28 25.37
N ILE A 248 -7.53 -1.60 24.57
CA ILE A 248 -6.42 -0.68 24.26
C ILE A 248 -6.95 0.64 23.67
N GLU A 249 -7.93 0.57 22.75
CA GLU A 249 -8.52 1.77 22.16
C GLU A 249 -9.25 2.64 23.19
N LEU A 250 -10.05 2.03 24.06
CA LEU A 250 -10.78 2.72 25.12
C LEU A 250 -9.89 3.26 26.24
N ASP A 251 -8.68 2.72 26.39
CA ASP A 251 -7.66 3.20 27.32
C ASP A 251 -6.92 4.44 26.78
N GLY A 252 -7.27 4.90 25.57
CA GLY A 252 -6.77 6.14 24.98
C GLY A 252 -5.71 5.90 23.91
N TRP A 253 -6.06 5.16 22.86
CA TRP A 253 -5.17 4.98 21.71
C TRP A 253 -4.82 6.32 21.05
N ASP A 254 -3.55 6.50 20.73
CA ASP A 254 -2.94 7.78 20.33
C ASP A 254 -2.86 8.00 18.82
N TYR A 255 -3.32 7.02 18.02
CA TYR A 255 -3.38 7.09 16.56
C TYR A 255 -2.07 7.58 15.92
N PRO A 256 -1.02 6.74 15.90
CA PRO A 256 0.36 7.18 15.69
C PRO A 256 0.69 7.83 14.33
N LYS A 257 -0.14 7.64 13.28
CA LYS A 257 0.08 8.15 11.92
C LYS A 257 1.52 8.00 11.44
N HIS A 258 1.90 6.74 11.16
CA HIS A 258 3.27 6.31 10.84
C HIS A 258 3.92 7.01 9.64
N LEU A 259 3.13 7.69 8.81
CA LEU A 259 3.60 8.44 7.65
C LEU A 259 3.42 9.97 7.77
N ALA A 260 3.00 10.46 8.93
CA ALA A 260 2.77 11.88 9.17
C ALA A 260 4.02 12.73 8.94
N GLY A 261 3.80 13.96 8.48
CA GLY A 261 4.86 14.94 8.23
C GLY A 261 5.64 14.74 6.92
N ARG A 262 5.28 13.73 6.11
CA ARG A 262 5.83 13.53 4.76
C ARG A 262 5.04 14.35 3.75
N ALA A 263 5.69 14.78 2.67
CA ALA A 263 5.02 15.56 1.62
C ALA A 263 4.30 14.66 0.60
N PHE A 264 3.31 15.19 -0.13
CA PHE A 264 2.73 14.48 -1.26
C PHE A 264 2.35 15.36 -2.46
N SER A 265 2.26 14.71 -3.62
CA SER A 265 1.76 15.24 -4.90
C SER A 265 0.86 14.19 -5.57
N VAL A 266 -0.17 14.64 -6.28
CA VAL A 266 -1.15 13.79 -6.97
C VAL A 266 -1.39 14.35 -8.36
N VAL A 267 -1.25 13.51 -9.38
CA VAL A 267 -1.66 13.78 -10.75
C VAL A 267 -2.67 12.73 -11.17
N THR A 268 -3.87 13.15 -11.54
CA THR A 268 -4.89 12.24 -12.08
C THR A 268 -5.26 12.61 -13.50
N HIS A 269 -5.50 11.62 -14.34
CA HIS A 269 -5.98 11.86 -15.70
C HIS A 269 -7.08 10.89 -16.10
N GLY A 270 -7.85 11.29 -17.12
CA GLY A 270 -8.87 10.46 -17.73
C GLY A 270 -9.22 10.98 -19.12
N ASP A 271 -10.04 10.22 -19.84
CA ASP A 271 -10.36 10.52 -21.24
C ASP A 271 -11.70 11.28 -21.37
N ALA A 272 -12.57 11.22 -20.35
CA ALA A 272 -13.90 11.83 -20.39
C ALA A 272 -14.35 12.48 -19.08
N ALA A 273 -14.32 11.76 -17.95
CA ALA A 273 -14.85 12.24 -16.66
C ALA A 273 -14.22 11.52 -15.46
N GLY A 274 -14.22 12.19 -14.29
CA GLY A 274 -13.78 11.63 -13.03
C GLY A 274 -12.37 11.98 -12.51
N PRO A 275 -11.41 12.54 -13.27
CA PRO A 275 -10.10 12.90 -12.74
C PRO A 275 -10.20 13.80 -11.50
N GLU A 276 -11.10 14.78 -11.55
CA GLU A 276 -11.35 15.74 -10.47
C GLU A 276 -11.80 15.06 -9.16
N ASN A 277 -12.64 14.03 -9.27
CA ASN A 277 -13.11 13.26 -8.11
C ASN A 277 -11.98 12.39 -7.56
N LEU A 278 -11.24 11.72 -8.44
CA LEU A 278 -10.14 10.86 -8.04
C LEU A 278 -9.04 11.64 -7.34
N ARG A 279 -8.66 12.83 -7.85
CA ARG A 279 -7.68 13.69 -7.19
C ARG A 279 -8.12 14.07 -5.79
N ARG A 280 -9.39 14.46 -5.60
CA ARG A 280 -9.94 14.79 -4.27
C ARG A 280 -9.83 13.60 -3.33
N MET A 281 -10.27 12.42 -3.77
CA MET A 281 -10.20 11.20 -2.96
C MET A 281 -8.78 10.82 -2.53
N LEU A 282 -7.80 10.93 -3.43
CA LEU A 282 -6.40 10.64 -3.12
C LEU A 282 -5.80 11.71 -2.19
N THR A 283 -6.14 12.99 -2.41
CA THR A 283 -5.69 14.11 -1.57
C THR A 283 -6.24 13.99 -0.16
N ASP A 284 -7.53 13.69 -0.01
CA ASP A 284 -8.19 13.53 1.30
C ASP A 284 -7.58 12.35 2.07
N TRP A 285 -7.36 11.21 1.39
CA TRP A 285 -6.71 10.05 2.00
C TRP A 285 -5.31 10.38 2.55
N LEU A 286 -4.44 11.00 1.73
CA LEU A 286 -3.08 11.33 2.14
C LEU A 286 -3.05 12.37 3.27
N THR A 287 -3.98 13.34 3.22
CA THR A 287 -4.13 14.36 4.27
C THR A 287 -4.58 13.73 5.59
N ASP A 288 -5.55 12.80 5.55
CA ASP A 288 -6.10 12.15 6.75
C ASP A 288 -5.04 11.37 7.55
N ILE A 289 -4.12 10.70 6.85
CA ILE A 289 -2.99 9.97 7.45
C ILE A 289 -1.82 10.88 7.88
N GLY A 290 -2.01 12.21 7.81
CA GLY A 290 -1.08 13.22 8.32
C GLY A 290 0.03 13.65 7.35
N MET A 291 -0.08 13.32 6.05
CA MET A 291 0.85 13.83 5.04
C MET A 291 0.49 15.26 4.63
N ILE A 292 1.47 15.99 4.12
CA ILE A 292 1.38 17.41 3.79
C ILE A 292 1.30 17.58 2.28
N SER A 293 0.22 18.19 1.79
CA SER A 293 0.10 18.53 0.37
C SER A 293 1.18 19.53 -0.03
N ALA A 294 1.87 19.27 -1.15
CA ALA A 294 2.81 20.21 -1.75
C ALA A 294 2.14 21.44 -2.39
N GLY A 295 0.81 21.53 -2.33
CA GLY A 295 0.04 22.71 -2.73
C GLY A 295 -0.66 22.54 -4.09
N PRO A 296 -1.32 23.59 -4.59
CA PRO A 296 -2.21 23.50 -5.75
C PRO A 296 -1.54 22.98 -7.03
N SER A 297 -0.29 23.41 -7.32
CA SER A 297 0.47 22.93 -8.49
C SER A 297 0.90 21.47 -8.38
N ALA A 298 0.87 20.89 -7.19
CA ALA A 298 1.18 19.48 -6.95
C ALA A 298 -0.08 18.60 -6.84
N THR A 299 -1.27 19.15 -7.02
CA THR A 299 -2.52 18.40 -7.03
C THR A 299 -3.28 18.71 -8.31
N LEU A 300 -3.00 17.94 -9.37
CA LEU A 300 -3.49 18.16 -10.73
C LEU A 300 -4.52 17.11 -11.13
N ASP A 301 -5.60 17.55 -11.78
CA ASP A 301 -6.50 16.70 -12.54
C ASP A 301 -6.59 17.21 -13.98
N THR A 302 -6.60 16.30 -14.95
CA THR A 302 -6.57 16.66 -16.38
C THR A 302 -7.29 15.63 -17.25
N TRP A 303 -7.56 15.99 -18.49
CA TRP A 303 -8.12 15.11 -19.51
C TRP A 303 -7.14 14.96 -20.67
N ILE A 304 -6.89 13.71 -21.08
CA ILE A 304 -6.01 13.43 -22.23
C ILE A 304 -6.88 12.97 -23.40
N GLY A 305 -6.94 13.77 -24.46
CA GLY A 305 -7.82 13.51 -25.61
C GLY A 305 -9.29 13.57 -25.20
N TRP A 306 -9.70 14.65 -24.53
CA TRP A 306 -11.04 14.81 -23.97
C TRP A 306 -12.14 14.55 -25.02
N TYR A 307 -12.94 13.52 -24.80
CA TYR A 307 -14.01 13.07 -25.72
C TYR A 307 -13.56 12.69 -27.14
N GLU A 308 -12.25 12.55 -27.36
CA GLU A 308 -11.68 12.06 -28.60
C GLU A 308 -11.64 10.52 -28.64
N PRO A 309 -11.47 9.89 -29.82
CA PRO A 309 -11.31 8.45 -29.91
C PRO A 309 -10.15 7.92 -29.07
N TYR A 310 -10.38 6.89 -28.25
CA TYR A 310 -9.34 6.29 -27.39
C TYR A 310 -8.10 5.83 -28.18
N ALA A 311 -8.30 5.43 -29.44
CA ALA A 311 -7.24 5.01 -30.36
C ALA A 311 -6.22 6.12 -30.68
N THR A 312 -6.59 7.40 -30.56
CA THR A 312 -5.68 8.54 -30.78
C THR A 312 -5.15 9.12 -29.48
N SER A 313 -5.52 8.59 -28.32
CA SER A 313 -5.20 9.19 -27.02
C SER A 313 -3.69 9.25 -26.70
N HIS A 314 -2.90 8.33 -27.27
CA HIS A 314 -1.44 8.37 -27.15
C HIS A 314 -0.81 9.48 -27.99
N ALA A 315 -1.34 9.73 -29.20
CA ALA A 315 -0.93 10.84 -30.05
C ALA A 315 -1.36 12.19 -29.46
N ALA A 316 -2.58 12.27 -28.90
CA ALA A 316 -3.03 13.44 -28.15
C ALA A 316 -2.08 13.76 -26.98
N LEU A 317 -1.61 12.74 -26.25
CA LEU A 317 -0.58 12.93 -25.23
C LEU A 317 0.76 13.37 -25.81
N ASP A 318 1.16 12.89 -27.00
CA ASP A 318 2.40 13.33 -27.65
C ASP A 318 2.36 14.81 -28.01
N GLU A 319 1.21 15.33 -28.41
CA GLU A 319 1.01 16.73 -28.78
C GLU A 319 0.91 17.67 -27.58
N ASP A 320 0.41 17.16 -26.44
CA ASP A 320 0.25 17.92 -25.20
C ASP A 320 1.57 18.10 -24.43
N LYS A 321 2.38 19.06 -24.87
CA LYS A 321 3.66 19.39 -24.21
C LYS A 321 3.48 20.04 -22.85
N ASP A 322 2.37 20.77 -22.66
CA ASP A 322 2.09 21.49 -21.43
C ASP A 322 1.83 20.51 -20.28
N LEU A 323 1.10 19.42 -20.53
CA LEU A 323 0.88 18.40 -19.50
C LEU A 323 2.18 17.78 -18.97
N PHE A 324 3.17 17.52 -19.83
CA PHE A 324 4.47 17.03 -19.37
C PHE A 324 5.19 18.06 -18.49
N ILE A 325 5.07 19.36 -18.80
CA ILE A 325 5.60 20.45 -17.98
C ILE A 325 4.86 20.55 -16.65
N GLU A 326 3.52 20.46 -16.64
CA GLU A 326 2.72 20.48 -15.43
C GLU A 326 3.07 19.31 -14.49
N VAL A 327 3.28 18.11 -15.04
CA VAL A 327 3.72 16.94 -14.27
C VAL A 327 5.12 17.13 -13.69
N ALA A 328 6.06 17.70 -14.46
CA ALA A 328 7.38 18.05 -13.96
C ALA A 328 7.30 19.10 -12.84
N GLN A 329 6.48 20.14 -13.00
CA GLN A 329 6.26 21.17 -11.99
C GLN A 329 5.61 20.60 -10.71
N ALA A 330 4.68 19.65 -10.84
CA ALA A 330 4.09 18.96 -9.70
C ALA A 330 5.15 18.15 -8.91
N ALA A 331 6.10 17.55 -9.61
CA ALA A 331 7.23 16.83 -9.01
C ALA A 331 8.23 17.81 -8.35
N GLU A 332 8.61 18.89 -9.01
CA GLU A 332 9.50 19.92 -8.48
C GLU A 332 8.89 20.62 -7.25
N THR A 333 7.60 20.91 -7.28
CA THR A 333 6.86 21.48 -6.13
C THR A 333 6.93 20.53 -4.93
N LEU A 334 6.76 19.22 -5.15
CA LEU A 334 6.95 18.20 -4.11
C LEU A 334 8.37 18.22 -3.53
N ALA A 335 9.40 18.26 -4.39
CA ALA A 335 10.79 18.33 -3.96
C ALA A 335 11.08 19.61 -3.15
N ASN A 336 10.50 20.74 -3.53
CA ASN A 336 10.60 21.99 -2.79
C ASN A 336 10.00 21.88 -1.40
N LEU A 337 8.80 21.29 -1.25
CA LEU A 337 8.21 21.07 0.07
C LEU A 337 9.04 20.09 0.91
N VAL A 338 9.51 18.99 0.33
CA VAL A 338 10.41 18.04 1.03
C VAL A 338 11.66 18.75 1.55
N THR A 339 12.24 19.65 0.76
CA THR A 339 13.39 20.45 1.18
C THR A 339 13.02 21.37 2.35
N GLN A 340 11.87 22.03 2.32
CA GLN A 340 11.41 22.88 3.42
C GLN A 340 11.19 22.08 4.71
N ILE A 341 10.59 20.89 4.62
CA ILE A 341 10.39 19.98 5.76
C ILE A 341 11.75 19.56 6.34
N ARG A 342 12.65 19.03 5.51
CA ARG A 342 13.97 18.53 5.96
C ARG A 342 14.86 19.63 6.53
N THR A 343 14.72 20.87 6.05
CA THR A 343 15.48 22.03 6.56
C THR A 343 14.83 22.70 7.78
N GLY A 344 13.65 22.25 8.21
CA GLY A 344 12.89 22.86 9.30
C GLY A 344 12.28 24.22 8.96
N LYS A 345 12.28 24.62 7.67
CA LYS A 345 11.68 25.87 7.20
C LYS A 345 10.16 25.77 7.08
N TYR A 346 9.64 24.57 6.83
CA TYR A 346 8.20 24.35 6.81
C TYR A 346 7.63 24.51 8.22
N GLN A 347 6.58 25.33 8.35
CA GLN A 347 5.79 25.46 9.56
C GLN A 347 4.33 25.21 9.21
N ALA A 348 3.74 24.19 9.84
CA ALA A 348 2.32 23.93 9.69
C ALA A 348 1.51 25.10 10.26
N PRO A 349 0.49 25.62 9.55
CA PRO A 349 -0.30 26.76 10.03
C PRO A 349 -1.02 26.51 11.37
N ASP A 350 -1.28 25.24 11.69
CA ASP A 350 -1.92 24.76 12.91
C ASP A 350 -0.92 24.22 13.93
N ALA A 351 0.39 24.47 13.75
CA ALA A 351 1.41 24.04 14.70
C ALA A 351 1.11 24.56 16.12
N GLY A 352 1.05 23.64 17.09
CA GLY A 352 0.73 23.93 18.49
C GLY A 352 -0.77 23.94 18.83
N LEU A 353 -1.65 23.82 17.83
CA LEU A 353 -3.07 23.56 18.06
C LEU A 353 -3.27 22.10 18.44
N LYS A 354 -4.11 21.85 19.44
CA LYS A 354 -4.52 20.50 19.82
C LYS A 354 -5.82 20.16 19.09
N ALA A 355 -5.84 19.01 18.41
CA ALA A 355 -7.08 18.48 17.86
C ALA A 355 -8.07 18.22 19.03
N PRO A 356 -9.31 18.74 18.97
CA PRO A 356 -10.29 18.53 20.04
C PRO A 356 -10.80 17.09 20.08
N ARG A 357 -10.57 16.33 19.01
CA ARG A 357 -10.89 14.92 18.85
C ARG A 357 -9.73 14.27 18.10
N GLU A 358 -9.12 13.27 18.72
CA GLU A 358 -8.21 12.37 18.01
C GLU A 358 -9.08 11.41 17.19
N LYS A 359 -8.66 11.20 15.93
CA LYS A 359 -9.33 10.30 14.98
C LYS A 359 -8.68 8.95 15.10
#